data_AF-A0A953CYP7-F1
#
_entry.id   AF-A0A953CYP7-F1
#
_cell.length_a   1.000
_cell.length_b   1.000
_cell.length_c   1.000
_cell.angle_alpha   90.00
_cell.angle_beta   90.00
_cell.angle_gamma   90.00
#
_symmetry.space_group_name_H-M   'P 1'
#
loop_
_entity.id
_entity.type
_entity.pdbx_description
1 polymer ?
#
loop_
_entity_poly.entity_id
_entity_poly.type
_entity_poly.pdbx_seq_one_letter_code
_entity_poly.pdbx_strand_id
1 'polypeptide(L)'
;MDVEAYFRTLERPASPNHWLAAPADFPGHPDGIAPVFAVPVAVLQDAFKSVLRQMPGAEVVSVSAGGMHLVVTTRIFRFRDDVRVQFIPLGPQQSTLALYSASRVGYWDFGTNRRRVEDWLARLAAALDAR
;
A
#
# COMPACT_ATOMS: atom_id res chain seq x y z
N MET A 1 8.97 -3.26 -12.87
CA MET A 1 8.98 -1.78 -12.86
C MET A 1 9.34 -1.36 -11.45
N ASP A 2 10.30 -0.45 -11.27
CA ASP A 2 10.66 -0.01 -9.94
C ASP A 2 9.50 0.79 -9.30
N VAL A 3 9.16 0.45 -8.06
CA VAL A 3 8.02 1.05 -7.36
C VAL A 3 8.30 2.51 -7.02
N GLU A 4 9.55 2.84 -6.69
CA GLU A 4 9.95 4.22 -6.46
C GLU A 4 9.76 5.07 -7.72
N ALA A 5 10.24 4.60 -8.87
CA ALA A 5 10.03 5.28 -10.15
C ALA A 5 8.55 5.47 -10.48
N TYR A 6 7.69 4.49 -10.14
CA TYR A 6 6.25 4.61 -10.33
C TYR A 6 5.64 5.74 -9.50
N PHE A 7 5.98 5.84 -8.21
CA PHE A 7 5.43 6.90 -7.35
C PHE A 7 5.89 8.29 -7.79
N ARG A 8 7.08 8.43 -8.36
CA ARG A 8 7.56 9.71 -8.94
C ARG A 8 6.74 10.17 -10.14
N THR A 9 6.23 9.23 -10.93
CA THR A 9 5.43 9.52 -12.14
C THR A 9 3.96 9.17 -11.93
N LEU A 10 3.51 9.02 -10.68
CA LEU A 10 2.14 8.61 -10.40
C LEU A 10 1.18 9.76 -10.74
N GLU A 11 0.46 9.61 -11.85
CA GLU A 11 -0.67 10.46 -12.18
C GLU A 11 -1.95 9.82 -11.63
N ARG A 12 -2.64 10.56 -10.76
CA ARG A 12 -3.89 10.09 -10.14
C ARG A 12 -5.05 10.28 -11.13
N PRO A 13 -5.81 9.23 -11.45
CA PRO A 13 -6.96 9.37 -12.33
C PRO A 13 -8.05 10.21 -11.65
N ALA A 14 -8.88 10.90 -12.44
CA ALA A 14 -9.97 11.71 -11.92
C ALA A 14 -11.11 10.89 -11.27
N SER A 15 -11.15 9.57 -11.50
CA SER A 15 -12.11 8.67 -10.89
C SER A 15 -11.83 8.50 -9.39
N PRO A 16 -12.85 8.36 -8.52
CA PRO A 16 -12.69 8.22 -7.07
C PRO A 16 -12.28 6.81 -6.62
N ASN A 17 -11.90 5.93 -7.54
CA ASN A 17 -11.63 4.50 -7.34
C ASN A 17 -10.17 4.21 -6.95
N HIS A 18 -9.53 5.12 -6.21
CA HIS A 18 -8.16 4.95 -5.71
C HIS A 18 -8.00 5.58 -4.34
N TRP A 19 -6.98 5.11 -3.62
CA TRP A 19 -6.61 5.64 -2.32
C TRP A 19 -5.11 5.54 -2.11
N LEU A 20 -4.49 6.67 -1.77
CA LEU A 20 -3.08 6.79 -1.41
C LEU A 20 -2.95 7.11 0.08
N ALA A 21 -2.37 6.19 0.85
CA ALA A 21 -1.89 6.49 2.19
C ALA A 21 -0.36 6.63 2.16
N ALA A 22 0.18 7.78 2.53
CA ALA A 22 1.61 8.05 2.51
C ALA A 22 1.98 9.15 3.53
N PRO A 23 3.27 9.41 3.79
CA PRO A 23 3.69 10.53 4.62
C PRO A 23 3.14 11.87 4.11
N ALA A 24 2.95 12.86 5.00
CA ALA A 24 2.31 14.13 4.64
C ALA A 24 3.08 14.93 3.57
N ASP A 25 4.40 14.77 3.52
CA ASP A 25 5.32 15.36 2.57
C ASP A 25 5.51 14.51 1.30
N PHE A 26 4.78 13.40 1.17
CA PHE A 26 4.92 12.49 0.04
C PHE A 26 4.36 13.11 -1.26
N PRO A 27 5.07 12.97 -2.40
CA PRO A 27 4.58 13.44 -3.69
C PRO A 27 3.23 12.83 -4.09
N GLY A 28 2.36 13.60 -4.74
CA GLY A 28 1.08 13.11 -5.26
C GLY A 28 -0.13 13.31 -4.34
N HIS A 29 0.00 14.11 -3.28
CA HIS A 29 -1.06 14.49 -2.34
C HIS A 29 -1.81 13.26 -1.76
N PRO A 30 -1.34 12.72 -0.62
CA PRO A 30 -1.95 11.56 0.01
C PRO A 30 -3.40 11.84 0.42
N ASP A 31 -4.27 10.84 0.27
CA ASP A 31 -5.64 10.87 0.80
C ASP A 31 -5.69 10.56 2.30
N GLY A 32 -4.72 9.79 2.77
CA GLY A 32 -4.52 9.47 4.18
C GLY A 32 -3.05 9.56 4.56
N ILE A 33 -2.80 9.89 5.83
CA ILE A 33 -1.44 9.89 6.36
C ILE A 33 -1.06 8.49 6.81
N ALA A 34 0.02 7.95 6.25
CA ALA A 34 0.56 6.68 6.69
C ALA A 34 1.23 6.85 8.08
N PRO A 35 1.03 5.89 9.01
CA PRO A 35 1.67 5.95 10.32
C PRO A 35 3.19 5.79 10.20
N VAL A 36 3.88 6.32 11.21
CA VAL A 36 5.31 6.06 11.43
C VAL A 36 5.43 4.88 12.38
N PHE A 37 6.19 3.87 11.99
CA PHE A 37 6.47 2.69 12.78
C PHE A 37 7.86 2.80 13.41
N ALA A 38 7.94 2.49 14.71
CA ALA A 38 9.20 2.46 15.47
C ALA A 38 10.00 1.17 15.22
N VAL A 39 10.12 0.77 13.94
CA VAL A 39 10.94 -0.36 13.51
C VAL A 39 11.80 0.00 12.30
N PRO A 40 12.94 -0.69 12.09
CA PRO A 40 13.69 -0.58 10.84
C PRO A 40 12.85 -1.00 9.62
N VAL A 41 13.16 -0.43 8.46
CA VAL A 41 12.41 -0.68 7.21
C VAL A 41 12.34 -2.16 6.82
N ALA A 42 13.40 -2.95 7.10
CA ALA A 42 13.41 -4.38 6.83
C ALA A 42 12.36 -5.14 7.66
N VAL A 43 12.20 -4.76 8.93
CA VAL A 43 11.18 -5.35 9.82
C VAL A 43 9.78 -4.99 9.34
N LEU A 44 9.58 -3.73 8.90
CA LEU A 44 8.32 -3.28 8.32
C LEU A 44 7.98 -4.06 7.04
N GLN A 45 8.95 -4.27 6.15
CA GLN A 45 8.79 -5.06 4.93
C GLN A 45 8.35 -6.51 5.24
N ASP A 46 8.98 -7.16 6.20
CA ASP A 46 8.66 -8.55 6.54
C ASP A 46 7.32 -8.68 7.29
N ALA A 47 6.98 -7.68 8.11
CA ALA A 47 5.65 -7.54 8.70
C ALA A 47 4.57 -7.44 7.61
N PHE A 48 4.79 -6.58 6.62
CA PHE A 48 3.85 -6.40 5.52
C PHE A 48 3.69 -7.66 4.69
N LYS A 49 4.77 -8.36 4.34
CA LYS A 49 4.70 -9.68 3.67
C LYS A 49 3.88 -10.69 4.48
N SER A 50 3.98 -10.67 5.80
CA SER A 50 3.20 -11.54 6.68
C SER A 50 1.71 -11.20 6.66
N VAL A 51 1.37 -9.90 6.66
CA VAL A 51 -0.02 -9.43 6.47
C VAL A 51 -0.55 -9.88 5.10
N LEU A 52 0.23 -9.73 4.03
CA LEU A 52 -0.19 -10.13 2.67
C LEU A 52 -0.54 -11.62 2.56
N ARG A 53 0.19 -12.50 3.27
CA ARG A 53 -0.12 -13.95 3.28
C ARG A 53 -1.50 -14.26 3.85
N GLN A 54 -2.09 -13.36 4.63
CA GLN A 54 -3.43 -13.47 5.18
C GLN A 54 -4.49 -12.84 4.27
N MET A 55 -4.12 -12.24 3.13
CA MET A 55 -5.03 -11.52 2.24
C MET A 55 -5.47 -12.40 1.07
N PRO A 56 -6.70 -12.92 1.08
CA PRO A 56 -7.21 -13.76 0.02
C PRO A 56 -7.38 -12.95 -1.27
N GLY A 57 -6.81 -13.44 -2.37
CA GLY A 57 -6.90 -12.81 -3.69
C GLY A 57 -5.87 -11.72 -3.96
N ALA A 58 -4.92 -11.49 -3.04
CA ALA A 58 -3.73 -10.68 -3.30
C ALA A 58 -2.65 -11.54 -3.96
N GLU A 59 -2.17 -11.10 -5.12
CA GLU A 59 -1.12 -11.73 -5.90
C GLU A 59 0.09 -10.79 -5.97
N VAL A 60 1.30 -11.31 -5.71
CA VAL A 60 2.54 -10.53 -5.83
C VAL A 60 2.96 -10.54 -7.30
N VAL A 61 2.91 -9.37 -7.95
CA VAL A 61 3.33 -9.21 -9.34
C VAL A 61 4.84 -8.98 -9.43
N SER A 62 5.39 -8.14 -8.56
CA SER A 62 6.84 -7.92 -8.49
C SER A 62 7.29 -7.41 -7.13
N VAL A 63 8.52 -7.71 -6.77
CA VAL A 63 9.21 -7.20 -5.58
C VAL A 63 10.49 -6.50 -6.04
N SER A 64 10.74 -5.31 -5.50
CA SER A 64 12.00 -4.59 -5.64
C SER A 64 12.60 -4.29 -4.25
N ALA A 65 13.82 -3.77 -4.20
CA ALA A 65 14.49 -3.46 -2.93
C ALA A 65 13.69 -2.47 -2.06
N GLY A 66 13.02 -1.50 -2.68
CA GLY A 66 12.27 -0.45 -2.01
C GLY A 66 10.74 -0.65 -1.95
N GLY A 67 10.20 -1.71 -2.53
CA GLY A 67 8.74 -1.82 -2.65
C GLY A 67 8.21 -3.09 -3.29
N MET A 68 6.88 -3.17 -3.39
CA MET A 68 6.18 -4.28 -4.03
C MET A 68 5.03 -3.77 -4.89
N HIS A 69 4.74 -4.51 -5.95
CA HIS A 69 3.54 -4.36 -6.77
C HIS A 69 2.73 -5.65 -6.66
N LEU A 70 1.45 -5.47 -6.35
CA LEU A 70 0.47 -6.51 -6.11
C LEU A 70 -0.75 -6.27 -6.99
N VAL A 71 -1.49 -7.33 -7.27
CA VAL A 71 -2.84 -7.27 -7.83
C VAL A 71 -3.79 -7.92 -6.85
N VAL A 72 -4.85 -7.20 -6.49
CA VAL A 72 -5.90 -7.72 -5.61
C VAL A 72 -7.17 -7.89 -6.42
N THR A 73 -7.73 -9.10 -6.38
CA THR A 73 -9.02 -9.40 -7.02
C THR A 73 -10.15 -9.34 -5.99
N THR A 74 -11.10 -8.44 -6.18
CA THR A 74 -12.28 -8.31 -5.29
C THR A 74 -13.23 -9.51 -5.46
N ARG A 75 -13.88 -9.95 -4.37
CA ARG A 75 -14.67 -11.21 -4.40
C ARG A 75 -16.01 -11.12 -5.15
N ILE A 76 -16.72 -9.99 -5.03
CA ILE A 76 -18.10 -9.86 -5.50
C ILE A 76 -18.15 -9.58 -7.00
N PHE A 77 -17.36 -8.62 -7.46
CA PHE A 77 -17.36 -8.17 -8.87
C PHE A 77 -16.10 -8.57 -9.64
N ARG A 78 -15.13 -9.22 -8.99
CA ARG A 78 -13.85 -9.65 -9.60
C ARG A 78 -13.06 -8.52 -10.25
N PHE A 79 -13.24 -7.28 -9.77
CA PHE A 79 -12.39 -6.17 -10.15
C PHE A 79 -10.95 -6.45 -9.74
N ARG A 80 -10.02 -6.13 -10.64
CA ARG A 80 -8.58 -6.20 -10.41
C ARG A 80 -8.09 -4.82 -10.04
N ASP A 81 -7.54 -4.72 -8.84
CA ASP A 81 -6.96 -3.50 -8.31
C ASP A 81 -5.45 -3.66 -8.26
N ASP A 82 -4.72 -2.68 -8.77
CA ASP A 82 -3.28 -2.60 -8.56
C ASP A 82 -3.02 -1.99 -7.19
N VAL A 83 -2.20 -2.68 -6.40
CA VAL A 83 -1.74 -2.19 -5.10
C VAL A 83 -0.22 -2.08 -5.15
N ARG A 84 0.31 -0.90 -4.82
CA ARG A 84 1.74 -0.64 -4.78
C ARG A 84 2.13 -0.13 -3.41
N VAL A 85 3.22 -0.67 -2.89
CA VAL A 85 3.78 -0.28 -1.60
C VAL A 85 5.23 0.11 -1.77
N GLN A 86 5.59 1.32 -1.34
CA GLN A 86 6.96 1.77 -1.18
C GLN A 86 7.27 1.85 0.31
N PHE A 87 8.36 1.23 0.73
CA PHE A 87 8.82 1.30 2.11
C PHE A 87 9.87 2.39 2.24
N ILE A 88 9.71 3.25 3.25
CA ILE A 88 10.47 4.49 3.38
C ILE A 88 11.18 4.47 4.74
N PRO A 89 12.53 4.39 4.77
CA PRO A 89 13.27 4.55 6.01
C PRO A 89 13.25 6.02 6.46
N LEU A 90 12.94 6.26 7.73
CA LEU A 90 13.05 7.58 8.37
C LEU A 90 14.26 7.68 9.30
N GLY A 91 14.85 6.53 9.66
CA GLY A 91 16.07 6.41 10.44
C GLY A 91 16.40 4.94 10.71
N PRO A 92 17.40 4.66 11.57
CA PRO A 92 17.82 3.29 11.87
C PRO A 92 16.73 2.42 12.50
N GLN A 93 15.83 3.03 13.27
CA GLN A 93 14.75 2.35 14.00
C GLN A 93 13.37 2.92 13.69
N GLN A 94 13.25 3.73 12.64
CA GLN A 94 11.97 4.32 12.26
C GLN A 94 11.76 4.18 10.76
N SER A 95 10.54 3.81 10.39
CA SER A 95 10.16 3.67 8.99
C SER A 95 8.68 3.96 8.81
N THR A 96 8.31 4.27 7.58
CA THR A 96 6.93 4.46 7.14
C THR A 96 6.78 3.84 5.75
N LEU A 97 5.63 4.02 5.11
CA LEU A 97 5.38 3.49 3.78
C LEU A 97 4.39 4.36 3.01
N ALA A 98 4.49 4.34 1.69
CA ALA A 98 3.44 4.79 0.79
C ALA A 98 2.70 3.56 0.25
N LEU A 99 1.39 3.51 0.47
CA LEU A 99 0.49 2.44 0.03
C LEU A 99 -0.58 3.03 -0.86
N TYR A 100 -0.58 2.61 -2.12
CA TYR A 100 -1.53 3.03 -3.13
C TYR A 100 -2.34 1.83 -3.58
N SER A 101 -3.66 1.99 -3.62
CA SER A 101 -4.59 1.00 -4.16
C SER A 101 -5.49 1.66 -5.19
N ALA A 102 -5.54 1.14 -6.40
CA ALA A 102 -6.35 1.69 -7.49
C ALA A 102 -6.95 0.61 -8.38
N SER A 103 -8.22 0.79 -8.76
CA SER A 103 -8.88 -0.12 -9.69
C SER A 103 -8.42 0.11 -11.12
N ARG A 104 -8.16 -0.97 -11.88
CA ARG A 104 -7.75 -0.89 -13.29
C ARG A 104 -8.86 -0.38 -14.22
N VAL A 105 -10.10 -0.74 -13.91
CA VAL A 105 -11.28 -0.49 -14.73
C VAL A 105 -12.47 -0.21 -13.81
N GLY A 106 -13.36 0.68 -14.25
CA GLY A 106 -14.57 1.06 -13.53
C GLY A 106 -14.42 2.39 -12.79
N TYR A 107 -15.49 3.18 -12.71
CA TYR A 107 -15.45 4.52 -12.12
C TYR A 107 -15.63 4.51 -10.60
N TRP A 108 -16.43 3.57 -10.08
CA TRP A 108 -16.77 3.47 -8.67
C TRP A 108 -16.34 2.12 -8.11
N ASP A 109 -15.67 2.15 -6.95
CA ASP A 109 -15.25 0.97 -6.19
C ASP A 109 -16.00 0.85 -4.84
N PHE A 110 -16.98 1.72 -4.58
CA PHE A 110 -17.69 1.86 -3.31
C PHE A 110 -16.78 2.07 -2.08
N GLY A 111 -15.59 2.66 -2.27
CA GLY A 111 -14.60 2.85 -1.21
C GLY A 111 -13.81 1.57 -0.86
N THR A 112 -13.80 0.57 -1.75
CA THR A 112 -13.08 -0.68 -1.53
C THR A 112 -11.58 -0.47 -1.44
N ASN A 113 -11.00 0.39 -2.28
CA ASN A 113 -9.57 0.70 -2.23
C ASN A 113 -9.20 1.41 -0.92
N ARG A 114 -10.00 2.39 -0.48
CA ARG A 114 -9.82 3.04 0.83
C ARG A 114 -9.85 2.03 1.98
N ARG A 115 -10.94 1.24 2.08
CA ARG A 115 -11.09 0.25 3.17
C ARG A 115 -9.95 -0.77 3.18
N ARG A 116 -9.46 -1.16 2.01
CA ARG A 116 -8.30 -2.07 1.90
C ARG A 116 -7.04 -1.44 2.47
N VAL A 117 -6.73 -0.20 2.07
CA VAL A 117 -5.54 0.50 2.55
C VAL A 117 -5.60 0.68 4.08
N GLU A 118 -6.74 1.12 4.60
CA GLU A 118 -6.96 1.30 6.04
C GLU A 118 -6.85 -0.03 6.82
N ASP A 119 -7.49 -1.11 6.34
CA ASP A 119 -7.41 -2.45 6.98
C ASP A 119 -5.98 -2.99 6.98
N TRP A 120 -5.25 -2.84 5.88
CA TRP A 120 -3.87 -3.31 5.79
C TRP A 120 -2.92 -2.55 6.72
N LEU A 121 -3.09 -1.22 6.82
CA LEU A 121 -2.34 -0.41 7.78
C LEU A 121 -2.66 -0.79 9.23
N ALA A 122 -3.94 -1.02 9.56
CA ALA A 122 -4.35 -1.43 10.89
C ALA A 122 -3.76 -2.80 11.29
N ARG A 123 -3.81 -3.78 10.39
CA ARG A 123 -3.20 -5.11 10.61
C ARG A 123 -1.70 -5.04 10.74
N LEU A 124 -1.06 -4.16 9.97
CA LEU A 124 0.38 -3.96 10.03
C LEU A 124 0.80 -3.37 11.39
N ALA A 125 0.08 -2.36 11.87
CA ALA A 125 0.29 -1.81 13.20
C ALA A 125 0.12 -2.89 14.28
N ALA A 126 -1.00 -3.62 14.27
CA ALA A 126 -1.24 -4.69 15.23
C ALA A 126 -0.15 -5.79 15.20
N ALA A 127 0.33 -6.16 14.01
CA ALA A 127 1.40 -7.15 13.86
C ALA A 127 2.79 -6.65 14.31
N LEU A 128 2.99 -5.35 14.38
CA LEU A 128 4.20 -4.71 14.89
C LEU A 128 4.15 -4.47 16.40
N ASP A 129 2.97 -4.14 16.93
CA ASP A 129 2.75 -3.94 18.36
C ASP A 129 2.77 -5.26 19.16
N ALA A 130 2.43 -6.38 18.49
CA ALA A 130 2.45 -7.71 19.10
C ALA A 130 3.86 -8.35 19.18
N ARG A 131 4.92 -7.59 18.90
CA ARG A 131 6.31 -8.07 18.86
C ARG A 131 7.14 -7.59 20.03
#